data_AF-A0A7Y4SAX2-F1
#
_entry.id   AF-A0A7Y4SAX2-F1
#
_cell.length_a   1.000
_cell.length_b   1.000
_cell.length_c   1.000
_cell.angle_alpha   90.00
_cell.angle_beta   90.00
_cell.angle_gamma   90.00
#
_symmetry.space_group_name_H-M   'P 1'
#
loop_
_entity.id
_entity.type
_entity.pdbx_description
1 polymer ?
#
loop_
_entity_poly.entity_id
_entity_poly.type
_entity_poly.pdbx_seq_one_letter_code
_entity_poly.pdbx_strand_id
1 'polypeptide(L)'
;NQRMHDKTFIVDGKVAITGGRNMADEYFDYDHEYNFRDRDALVLGEVVNKMQISFENFWASELSAKVEELYDGIGLMQKNVKVNDKVIAQTYRELHDYAKSSDNFAPEIHEAINRVPTAFPRLSEQIVWGAVDFLSDVPGKNDNRFSLGGKGRTTNALAQLVVSAQKSLVIQSPYLVLSDDAKALFADALKRGVRIRINTNSLASSDNLQASSGYRNQRDSLLKMGLEIFEYKPAPEIRSKLFQSAISGKIKPPIFALHAKTMVVDSNTTYIGTYNLDPRSENLNTEVGVVIQNETLARIVEGAIETDMRPENSWNAAKGEADGSVSFLKRSKVRFWQMMPIKPLL
;
A
#
# COMPACT_ATOMS: atom_id res chain seq x y z
N ASN A 1 1.03 -9.17 -18.30
CA ASN A 1 1.43 -9.28 -16.87
C ASN A 1 0.59 -8.30 -16.05
N GLN A 2 -0.72 -8.52 -16.03
CA GLN A 2 -1.66 -7.90 -15.10
C GLN A 2 -1.64 -8.74 -13.82
N ARG A 3 -1.80 -8.11 -12.66
CA ARG A 3 -1.72 -8.79 -11.35
C ARG A 3 -2.85 -8.31 -10.45
N MET A 4 -3.32 -9.22 -9.60
CA MET A 4 -4.13 -8.87 -8.45
C MET A 4 -3.26 -8.03 -7.50
N HIS A 5 -3.66 -6.80 -7.24
CA HIS A 5 -3.03 -5.95 -6.21
C HIS A 5 -4.01 -5.58 -5.07
N ASP A 6 -5.23 -6.14 -5.14
CA ASP A 6 -6.32 -6.00 -4.20
C ASP A 6 -5.98 -6.60 -2.83
N LYS A 7 -6.30 -5.86 -1.76
CA LYS A 7 -6.11 -6.28 -0.37
C LYS A 7 -7.40 -6.01 0.38
N THR A 8 -8.19 -7.06 0.58
CA THR A 8 -9.45 -7.01 1.32
C THR A 8 -9.56 -8.19 2.26
N PHE A 9 -10.01 -7.95 3.48
CA PHE A 9 -10.37 -8.98 4.44
C PHE A 9 -11.80 -8.72 4.91
N ILE A 10 -12.73 -9.64 4.62
CA ILE A 10 -14.16 -9.46 4.84
C ILE A 10 -14.64 -10.57 5.76
N VAL A 11 -15.34 -10.21 6.84
CA VAL A 11 -15.87 -11.15 7.83
C VAL A 11 -17.40 -11.07 7.85
N ASP A 12 -18.05 -12.17 7.50
CA ASP A 12 -19.51 -12.37 7.50
C ASP A 12 -20.32 -11.31 6.73
N GLY A 13 -19.70 -10.57 5.82
CA GLY A 13 -20.32 -9.42 5.15
C GLY A 13 -20.69 -8.26 6.09
N LYS A 14 -20.11 -8.22 7.31
CA LYS A 14 -20.45 -7.23 8.36
C LYS A 14 -19.33 -6.23 8.64
N VAL A 15 -18.09 -6.70 8.58
CA VAL A 15 -16.89 -5.94 8.88
C VAL A 15 -15.86 -6.24 7.82
N ALA A 16 -15.12 -5.23 7.38
CA ALA A 16 -14.04 -5.44 6.45
C ALA A 16 -12.82 -4.55 6.73
N ILE A 17 -11.67 -4.99 6.26
CA ILE A 17 -10.40 -4.27 6.28
C ILE A 17 -9.87 -4.15 4.85
N THR A 18 -9.35 -2.99 4.48
CA THR A 18 -8.62 -2.77 3.23
C THR A 18 -7.55 -1.70 3.40
N GLY A 19 -6.49 -1.76 2.58
CA GLY A 19 -5.38 -0.83 2.63
C GLY A 19 -4.16 -1.36 1.92
N GLY A 20 -2.97 -0.93 2.33
CA GLY A 20 -1.71 -1.26 1.66
C GLY A 20 -1.06 -2.58 2.11
N ARG A 21 -1.48 -3.12 3.25
CA ARG A 21 -0.77 -4.20 3.96
C ARG A 21 -0.89 -5.57 3.27
N ASN A 22 0.24 -6.24 3.05
CA ASN A 22 0.28 -7.64 2.64
C ASN A 22 0.41 -8.58 3.85
N MET A 23 0.31 -9.89 3.61
CA MET A 23 0.53 -10.94 4.61
C MET A 23 1.95 -11.50 4.51
N ALA A 24 2.92 -10.84 5.16
CA ALA A 24 4.32 -11.25 5.20
C ALA A 24 5.06 -10.58 6.39
N ASP A 25 6.22 -11.13 6.78
CA ASP A 25 6.93 -10.78 8.03
C ASP A 25 7.23 -9.28 8.17
N GLU A 26 7.55 -8.63 7.06
CA GLU A 26 7.91 -7.20 6.98
C GLU A 26 6.73 -6.25 7.30
N TYR A 27 5.49 -6.76 7.28
CA TYR A 27 4.28 -5.99 7.60
C TYR A 27 3.85 -6.13 9.06
N PHE A 28 4.44 -7.07 9.79
CA PHE A 28 4.05 -7.43 11.15
C PHE A 28 5.22 -7.36 12.14
N ASP A 29 6.28 -6.61 11.80
CA ASP A 29 7.48 -6.39 12.62
C ASP A 29 8.35 -7.66 12.85
N TYR A 30 8.12 -8.74 12.09
CA TYR A 30 8.86 -10.01 12.23
C TYR A 30 10.15 -10.06 11.41
N ASP A 31 10.27 -9.23 10.37
CA ASP A 31 11.49 -9.18 9.58
C ASP A 31 12.57 -8.36 10.33
N HIS A 32 13.78 -8.88 10.41
CA HIS A 32 14.88 -8.28 11.18
C HIS A 32 15.77 -7.34 10.36
N GLU A 33 15.61 -7.31 9.04
CA GLU A 33 16.36 -6.45 8.14
C GLU A 33 15.53 -5.25 7.66
N TYR A 34 14.23 -5.43 7.47
CA TYR A 34 13.38 -4.50 6.74
C TYR A 34 11.91 -4.60 7.14
N ASN A 35 11.26 -3.49 7.50
CA ASN A 35 9.83 -3.45 7.83
C ASN A 35 9.11 -2.29 7.15
N PHE A 36 7.80 -2.46 7.00
CA PHE A 36 6.91 -1.52 6.36
C PHE A 36 6.05 -0.73 7.36
N ARG A 37 6.04 0.58 7.17
CA ARG A 37 5.03 1.48 7.68
C ARG A 37 3.88 1.55 6.67
N ASP A 38 2.78 0.89 7.02
CA ASP A 38 1.57 0.81 6.19
C ASP A 38 0.31 1.28 6.94
N ARG A 39 -0.80 1.40 6.21
CA ARG A 39 -2.09 1.84 6.72
C ARG A 39 -3.22 1.06 6.07
N ASP A 40 -4.12 0.58 6.92
CA ASP A 40 -5.40 -0.01 6.54
C ASP A 40 -6.56 0.74 7.20
N ALA A 41 -7.76 0.57 6.65
CA ALA A 41 -9.01 1.06 7.18
C ALA A 41 -9.90 -0.13 7.60
N LEU A 42 -10.37 -0.11 8.84
CA LEU A 42 -11.45 -0.97 9.33
C LEU A 42 -12.79 -0.28 9.03
N VAL A 43 -13.68 -0.95 8.32
CA VAL A 43 -14.97 -0.41 7.88
C VAL A 43 -16.14 -1.32 8.23
N LEU A 44 -17.29 -0.70 8.46
CA LEU A 44 -18.57 -1.36 8.74
C LEU A 44 -19.69 -0.67 7.96
N GLY A 45 -20.83 -1.34 7.85
CA GLY A 45 -22.02 -0.82 7.19
C GLY A 45 -22.07 -1.14 5.69
N GLU A 46 -22.82 -0.35 4.93
CA GLU A 46 -23.16 -0.65 3.53
C GLU A 46 -21.95 -0.82 2.61
N VAL A 47 -20.83 -0.16 2.93
CA VAL A 47 -19.58 -0.29 2.17
C VAL A 47 -19.08 -1.74 2.13
N VAL A 48 -19.32 -2.53 3.18
CA VAL A 48 -18.88 -3.94 3.26
C VAL A 48 -19.57 -4.78 2.18
N ASN A 49 -20.83 -4.47 1.84
CA ASN A 49 -21.53 -5.15 0.75
C ASN A 49 -20.88 -4.85 -0.60
N LYS A 50 -20.45 -3.60 -0.84
CA LYS A 50 -19.71 -3.24 -2.07
C LYS A 50 -18.36 -4.00 -2.15
N MET A 51 -17.67 -4.14 -1.03
CA MET A 51 -16.43 -4.92 -0.95
C MET A 51 -16.66 -6.41 -1.25
N GLN A 52 -17.72 -7.00 -0.68
CA GLN A 52 -18.10 -8.39 -0.92
C GLN A 52 -18.43 -8.63 -2.40
N ILE A 53 -19.27 -7.78 -3.01
CA ILE A 53 -19.60 -7.86 -4.44
C ILE A 53 -18.34 -7.78 -5.29
N SER A 54 -17.40 -6.89 -4.97
CA SER A 54 -16.13 -6.80 -5.68
C SER A 54 -15.30 -8.07 -5.57
N PHE A 55 -15.21 -8.65 -4.37
CA PHE A 55 -14.49 -9.90 -4.13
C PHE A 55 -15.11 -11.05 -4.92
N GLU A 56 -16.43 -11.22 -4.87
CA GLU A 56 -17.15 -12.26 -5.61
C GLU A 56 -16.98 -12.10 -7.12
N ASN A 57 -17.09 -10.87 -7.64
CA ASN A 57 -16.83 -10.59 -9.05
C ASN A 57 -15.39 -10.92 -9.47
N PHE A 58 -14.42 -10.70 -8.60
CA PHE A 58 -13.02 -11.04 -8.87
C PHE A 58 -12.85 -12.54 -9.07
N TRP A 59 -13.39 -13.35 -8.14
CA TRP A 59 -13.28 -14.81 -8.20
C TRP A 59 -14.18 -15.46 -9.24
N ALA A 60 -15.26 -14.80 -9.66
CA ALA A 60 -16.12 -15.24 -10.76
C ALA A 60 -15.55 -14.93 -12.16
N SER A 61 -14.49 -14.13 -12.27
CA SER A 61 -13.86 -13.80 -13.55
C SER A 61 -13.20 -15.01 -14.21
N GLU A 62 -13.27 -15.09 -15.54
CA GLU A 62 -12.56 -16.10 -16.35
C GLU A 62 -11.03 -16.03 -16.23
N LEU A 63 -10.50 -14.90 -15.73
CA LEU A 63 -9.06 -14.75 -15.44
C LEU A 63 -8.65 -15.35 -14.10
N SER A 64 -9.60 -15.73 -13.24
CA SER A 64 -9.36 -16.43 -11.99
C SER A 64 -9.31 -17.94 -12.26
N ALA A 65 -8.24 -18.58 -11.80
CA ALA A 65 -8.04 -20.03 -11.94
C ALA A 65 -8.03 -20.69 -10.55
N LYS A 66 -8.58 -21.91 -10.48
CA LYS A 66 -8.50 -22.69 -9.25
C LYS A 66 -7.07 -23.16 -9.03
N VAL A 67 -6.63 -23.16 -7.77
CA VAL A 67 -5.27 -23.60 -7.40
C VAL A 67 -5.05 -25.05 -7.85
N GLU A 68 -6.06 -25.89 -7.73
CA GLU A 68 -6.05 -27.28 -8.17
C GLU A 68 -5.77 -27.42 -9.67
N GLU A 69 -6.28 -26.49 -10.50
CA GLU A 69 -6.07 -26.48 -11.95
C GLU A 69 -4.66 -25.96 -12.32
N LEU A 70 -4.07 -25.07 -11.51
CA LEU A 70 -2.73 -24.52 -11.75
C LEU A 70 -1.60 -25.49 -11.40
N TYR A 71 -1.83 -26.39 -10.44
CA TYR A 71 -0.84 -27.36 -9.98
C TYR A 71 -1.09 -28.78 -10.50
N ASP A 72 -2.01 -28.96 -11.43
CA ASP A 72 -2.27 -30.24 -12.12
C ASP A 72 -1.22 -30.61 -13.20
N GLY A 73 0.01 -30.09 -13.07
CA GLY A 73 1.20 -30.47 -13.84
C GLY A 73 1.17 -30.25 -15.36
N ILE A 74 2.29 -30.57 -16.02
CA ILE A 74 2.39 -30.80 -17.47
C ILE A 74 3.07 -32.16 -17.63
N GLY A 75 2.39 -33.12 -18.29
CA GLY A 75 2.93 -34.48 -18.50
C GLY A 75 3.01 -35.34 -17.21
N LEU A 76 4.06 -36.15 -17.07
CA LEU A 76 4.18 -37.20 -16.03
C LEU A 76 4.39 -36.68 -14.58
N MET A 77 4.45 -35.36 -14.36
CA MET A 77 4.63 -34.73 -13.03
C MET A 77 3.33 -34.11 -12.50
N GLN A 78 2.20 -34.74 -12.76
CA GLN A 78 0.92 -34.41 -12.14
C GLN A 78 0.96 -34.71 -10.64
N LYS A 79 1.18 -33.68 -9.82
CA LYS A 79 0.79 -33.73 -8.41
C LYS A 79 -0.70 -33.39 -8.38
N ASN A 80 -1.55 -34.41 -8.37
CA ASN A 80 -2.99 -34.24 -8.14
C ASN A 80 -3.20 -33.54 -6.78
N VAL A 81 -3.28 -32.21 -6.77
CA VAL A 81 -3.61 -31.44 -5.57
C VAL A 81 -5.12 -31.52 -5.39
N LYS A 82 -5.58 -32.50 -4.61
CA LYS A 82 -6.98 -32.60 -4.20
C LYS A 82 -7.16 -31.96 -2.84
N VAL A 83 -7.77 -30.78 -2.81
CA VAL A 83 -8.23 -30.16 -1.56
C VAL A 83 -9.57 -30.81 -1.18
N ASN A 84 -9.58 -31.56 -0.08
CA ASN A 84 -10.79 -32.18 0.47
C ASN A 84 -10.95 -31.81 1.94
N ASP A 85 -12.14 -32.02 2.50
CA ASP A 85 -12.48 -31.64 3.88
C ASP A 85 -11.50 -32.18 4.92
N LYS A 86 -10.95 -33.38 4.71
CA LYS A 86 -9.96 -33.97 5.62
C LYS A 86 -8.64 -33.20 5.59
N VAL A 87 -8.15 -32.86 4.39
CA VAL A 87 -6.94 -32.05 4.21
C VAL A 87 -7.15 -30.66 4.80
N ILE A 88 -8.30 -30.02 4.50
CA ILE A 88 -8.65 -28.70 5.06
C ILE A 88 -8.64 -28.77 6.59
N ALA A 89 -9.37 -29.70 7.19
CA ALA A 89 -9.45 -29.83 8.65
C ALA A 89 -8.09 -30.13 9.28
N GLN A 90 -7.22 -30.90 8.61
CA GLN A 90 -5.87 -31.16 9.06
C GLN A 90 -5.01 -29.90 9.02
N THR A 91 -4.97 -29.19 7.89
CA THR A 91 -4.22 -27.94 7.76
C THR A 91 -4.69 -26.89 8.77
N TYR A 92 -6.00 -26.77 8.99
CA TYR A 92 -6.54 -25.89 10.04
C TYR A 92 -6.00 -26.26 11.43
N ARG A 93 -6.00 -27.55 11.80
CA ARG A 93 -5.42 -27.99 13.09
C ARG A 93 -3.94 -27.67 13.19
N GLU A 94 -3.16 -28.02 12.17
CA GLU A 94 -1.71 -27.79 12.14
C GLU A 94 -1.36 -26.30 12.27
N LEU A 95 -2.10 -25.41 11.59
CA LEU A 95 -1.93 -23.96 11.71
C LEU A 95 -2.30 -23.45 13.12
N HIS A 96 -3.35 -24.00 13.75
CA HIS A 96 -3.71 -23.64 15.12
C HIS A 96 -2.68 -24.13 16.14
N ASP A 97 -2.14 -25.33 15.96
CA ASP A 97 -1.11 -25.88 16.84
C ASP A 97 0.20 -25.11 16.67
N TYR A 98 0.56 -24.75 15.43
CA TYR A 98 1.69 -23.86 15.13
C TYR A 98 1.53 -22.51 15.82
N ALA A 99 0.35 -21.89 15.72
CA ALA A 99 0.05 -20.59 16.33
C ALA A 99 0.06 -20.63 17.87
N LYS A 100 -0.32 -21.74 18.50
CA LYS A 100 -0.33 -21.91 19.97
C LYS A 100 1.04 -22.21 20.56
N SER A 101 1.99 -22.67 19.75
CA SER A 101 3.33 -22.98 20.24
C SER A 101 4.07 -21.73 20.70
N SER A 102 4.57 -21.75 21.93
CA SER A 102 5.45 -20.70 22.48
C SER A 102 6.82 -20.64 21.79
N ASP A 103 7.19 -21.68 21.06
CA ASP A 103 8.44 -21.70 20.30
C ASP A 103 8.35 -20.88 19.00
N ASN A 104 7.12 -20.68 18.49
CA ASN A 104 6.87 -19.98 17.22
C ASN A 104 6.45 -18.52 17.43
N PHE A 105 5.73 -18.23 18.52
CA PHE A 105 5.21 -16.90 18.79
C PHE A 105 5.50 -16.48 20.23
N ALA A 106 5.97 -15.24 20.38
CA ALA A 106 6.23 -14.65 21.68
C ALA A 106 4.94 -14.54 22.52
N PRO A 107 5.01 -14.65 23.86
CA PRO A 107 3.83 -14.60 24.73
C PRO A 107 2.93 -13.37 24.51
N GLU A 108 3.51 -12.23 24.15
CA GLU A 108 2.79 -10.98 23.88
C GLU A 108 1.84 -11.10 22.68
N ILE A 109 2.17 -11.93 21.70
CA ILE A 109 1.34 -12.21 20.53
C ILE A 109 0.14 -13.08 20.94
N HIS A 110 0.37 -14.10 21.77
CA HIS A 110 -0.71 -14.90 22.34
C HIS A 110 -1.63 -14.05 23.22
N GLU A 111 -1.08 -13.15 24.03
CA GLU A 111 -1.86 -12.18 24.79
C GLU A 111 -2.68 -11.26 23.88
N ALA A 112 -2.10 -10.76 22.79
CA ALA A 112 -2.80 -9.92 21.83
C ALA A 112 -3.99 -10.65 21.20
N ILE A 113 -3.79 -11.90 20.77
CA ILE A 113 -4.86 -12.77 20.23
C ILE A 113 -5.96 -12.98 21.28
N ASN A 114 -5.59 -13.35 22.51
CA ASN A 114 -6.56 -13.57 23.59
C ASN A 114 -7.35 -12.31 23.99
N ARG A 115 -6.78 -11.11 23.73
CA ARG A 115 -7.46 -9.83 23.99
C ARG A 115 -8.40 -9.39 22.87
N VAL A 116 -8.36 -10.00 21.68
CA VAL A 116 -9.20 -9.63 20.52
C VAL A 116 -10.69 -9.49 20.85
N PRO A 117 -11.35 -10.41 21.60
CA PRO A 117 -12.76 -10.28 21.95
C PRO A 117 -13.11 -8.97 22.69
N THR A 118 -12.16 -8.43 23.45
CA THR A 118 -12.31 -7.14 24.17
C THR A 118 -11.77 -5.94 23.40
N ALA A 119 -11.10 -6.16 22.27
CA ALA A 119 -10.56 -5.09 21.43
C ALA A 119 -11.67 -4.43 20.62
N PHE A 120 -12.63 -5.21 20.09
CA PHE A 120 -13.72 -4.69 19.26
C PHE A 120 -14.58 -3.63 19.93
N PRO A 121 -15.07 -3.80 21.19
CA PRO A 121 -15.81 -2.75 21.87
C PRO A 121 -15.02 -1.43 21.96
N ARG A 122 -13.74 -1.51 22.35
CA ARG A 122 -12.86 -0.33 22.42
C ARG A 122 -12.61 0.32 21.06
N LEU A 123 -12.44 -0.48 20.01
CA LEU A 123 -12.31 0.03 18.65
C LEU A 123 -13.60 0.71 18.22
N SER A 124 -14.76 0.12 18.53
CA SER A 124 -16.07 0.65 18.15
C SER A 124 -16.36 2.02 18.75
N GLU A 125 -15.86 2.31 19.96
CA GLU A 125 -15.93 3.64 20.59
C GLU A 125 -15.10 4.70 19.86
N GLN A 126 -14.08 4.29 19.10
CA GLN A 126 -13.19 5.16 18.33
C GLN A 126 -13.58 5.27 16.85
N ILE A 127 -14.60 4.52 16.42
CA ILE A 127 -15.08 4.57 15.04
C ILE A 127 -15.76 5.92 14.79
N VAL A 128 -15.36 6.54 13.70
CA VAL A 128 -16.06 7.72 13.18
C VAL A 128 -17.11 7.30 12.16
N TRP A 129 -18.26 7.96 12.18
CA TRP A 129 -19.29 7.80 11.16
C TRP A 129 -19.10 8.85 10.07
N GLY A 130 -19.22 8.43 8.81
CA GLY A 130 -19.08 9.29 7.64
C GLY A 130 -19.49 8.55 6.38
N ALA A 131 -19.60 9.27 5.27
CA ALA A 131 -19.83 8.64 3.98
C ALA A 131 -18.56 7.88 3.56
N VAL A 132 -18.72 6.60 3.23
CA VAL A 132 -17.64 5.73 2.77
C VAL A 132 -18.03 5.10 1.43
N ASP A 133 -17.21 5.35 0.43
CA ASP A 133 -17.29 4.65 -0.85
C ASP A 133 -16.15 3.66 -1.00
N PHE A 134 -16.43 2.56 -1.70
CA PHE A 134 -15.43 1.56 -2.07
C PHE A 134 -15.13 1.67 -3.55
N LEU A 135 -13.85 1.81 -3.86
CA LEU A 135 -13.31 1.79 -5.21
C LEU A 135 -12.76 0.40 -5.50
N SER A 136 -13.07 -0.14 -6.66
CA SER A 136 -12.43 -1.34 -7.16
C SER A 136 -12.34 -1.36 -8.69
N ASP A 137 -11.21 -1.85 -9.17
CA ASP A 137 -11.04 -2.20 -10.57
C ASP A 137 -11.61 -3.59 -10.87
N VAL A 138 -11.96 -3.82 -12.14
CA VAL A 138 -12.39 -5.14 -12.61
C VAL A 138 -11.17 -5.97 -13.03
N PRO A 139 -11.19 -7.31 -12.82
CA PRO A 139 -10.18 -8.19 -13.38
C PRO A 139 -10.04 -7.98 -14.89
N GLY A 140 -8.82 -7.99 -15.40
CA GLY A 140 -8.58 -7.76 -16.83
C GLY A 140 -8.47 -6.29 -17.23
N LYS A 141 -8.50 -5.35 -16.27
CA LYS A 141 -8.28 -3.91 -16.51
C LYS A 141 -7.16 -3.70 -17.54
N ASN A 142 -7.51 -3.04 -18.64
CA ASN A 142 -6.72 -2.85 -19.86
C ASN A 142 -6.53 -4.13 -20.68
N ASP A 143 -7.60 -4.58 -21.34
CA ASP A 143 -7.63 -5.66 -22.33
C ASP A 143 -7.07 -5.25 -23.71
N ASN A 144 -6.69 -3.98 -23.87
CA ASN A 144 -6.19 -3.41 -25.11
C ASN A 144 -4.83 -4.01 -25.48
N ARG A 145 -4.82 -4.96 -26.42
CA ARG A 145 -3.61 -5.70 -26.84
C ARG A 145 -2.53 -4.84 -27.50
N PHE A 146 -2.87 -3.63 -27.92
CA PHE A 146 -2.01 -2.76 -28.74
C PHE A 146 -1.62 -1.43 -28.07
N SER A 147 -2.15 -1.11 -26.88
CA SER A 147 -1.76 0.09 -26.13
C SER A 147 -1.90 -0.11 -24.62
N LEU A 148 -0.95 0.43 -23.84
CA LEU A 148 -1.04 0.47 -22.38
C LEU A 148 -2.06 1.51 -21.86
N GLY A 149 -2.82 2.17 -22.74
CA GLY A 149 -3.87 3.12 -22.36
C GLY A 149 -5.21 2.42 -22.14
N GLY A 150 -5.85 2.70 -21.00
CA GLY A 150 -7.19 2.18 -20.66
C GLY A 150 -7.66 2.44 -19.22
N LYS A 151 -7.08 3.43 -18.53
CA LYS A 151 -7.26 3.82 -17.11
C LYS A 151 -8.43 3.16 -16.36
N GLY A 152 -8.10 2.50 -15.25
CA GLY A 152 -9.06 1.80 -14.39
C GLY A 152 -10.06 2.72 -13.71
N ARG A 153 -11.11 2.11 -13.14
CA ARG A 153 -12.12 2.78 -12.32
C ARG A 153 -11.45 3.52 -11.15
N THR A 154 -10.50 2.85 -10.48
CA THR A 154 -9.77 3.44 -9.36
C THR A 154 -8.91 4.63 -9.81
N THR A 155 -8.20 4.52 -10.94
CA THR A 155 -7.43 5.64 -11.52
C THR A 155 -8.32 6.85 -11.77
N ASN A 156 -9.48 6.66 -12.40
CA ASN A 156 -10.39 7.75 -12.72
C ASN A 156 -10.96 8.40 -11.46
N ALA A 157 -11.34 7.60 -10.46
CA ALA A 157 -11.83 8.11 -9.18
C ALA A 157 -10.77 8.93 -8.43
N LEU A 158 -9.53 8.45 -8.33
CA LEU A 158 -8.42 9.20 -7.72
C LEU A 158 -8.09 10.47 -8.51
N ALA A 159 -8.18 10.43 -9.84
CA ALA A 159 -8.01 11.63 -10.65
C ALA A 159 -9.09 12.69 -10.33
N GLN A 160 -10.34 12.27 -10.17
CA GLN A 160 -11.42 13.18 -9.78
C GLN A 160 -11.22 13.78 -8.39
N LEU A 161 -10.65 13.03 -7.44
CA LEU A 161 -10.26 13.60 -6.14
C LEU A 161 -9.26 14.75 -6.30
N VAL A 162 -8.23 14.58 -7.14
CA VAL A 162 -7.25 15.63 -7.43
C VAL A 162 -7.87 16.81 -8.21
N VAL A 163 -8.78 16.56 -9.15
CA VAL A 163 -9.54 17.63 -9.84
C VAL A 163 -10.36 18.43 -8.83
N SER A 164 -11.02 17.76 -7.90
CA SER A 164 -11.93 18.37 -6.93
C SER A 164 -11.23 19.15 -5.81
N ALA A 165 -9.94 18.89 -5.55
CA ALA A 165 -9.16 19.54 -4.52
C ALA A 165 -9.12 21.07 -4.70
N GLN A 166 -9.37 21.80 -3.61
CA GLN A 166 -9.43 23.27 -3.60
C GLN A 166 -8.28 23.92 -2.82
N LYS A 167 -7.75 23.25 -1.79
CA LYS A 167 -6.79 23.82 -0.84
C LYS A 167 -5.52 22.99 -0.73
N SER A 168 -5.64 21.70 -0.49
CA SER A 168 -4.50 20.85 -0.21
C SER A 168 -4.66 19.39 -0.63
N LEU A 169 -3.53 18.79 -0.97
CA LEU A 169 -3.36 17.36 -1.17
C LEU A 169 -2.16 16.90 -0.33
N VAL A 170 -2.38 15.93 0.55
CA VAL A 170 -1.31 15.25 1.31
C VAL A 170 -1.33 13.79 0.95
N ILE A 171 -0.23 13.30 0.36
CA ILE A 171 -0.16 11.95 -0.20
C ILE A 171 1.00 11.19 0.45
N GLN A 172 0.77 9.92 0.76
CA GLN A 172 1.79 8.96 1.13
C GLN A 172 1.72 7.79 0.16
N SER A 173 2.84 7.47 -0.49
CA SER A 173 2.97 6.38 -1.47
C SER A 173 4.38 5.82 -1.40
N PRO A 174 4.61 4.49 -1.47
CA PRO A 174 5.97 3.94 -1.45
C PRO A 174 6.80 4.36 -2.66
N TYR A 175 6.11 4.56 -3.80
CA TYR A 175 6.69 4.85 -5.09
C TYR A 175 6.06 6.11 -5.68
N LEU A 176 6.88 6.92 -6.32
CA LEU A 176 6.47 8.16 -6.98
C LEU A 176 7.05 8.17 -8.39
N VAL A 177 6.35 7.53 -9.31
CA VAL A 177 6.64 7.48 -10.75
C VAL A 177 5.40 7.97 -11.50
N LEU A 178 5.38 9.22 -11.94
CA LEU A 178 4.16 9.80 -12.48
C LEU A 178 4.14 9.68 -14.00
N SER A 179 3.00 9.25 -14.55
CA SER A 179 2.72 9.39 -15.98
C SER A 179 2.59 10.86 -16.36
N ASP A 180 2.69 11.15 -17.64
CA ASP A 180 2.62 12.52 -18.13
C ASP A 180 1.21 13.11 -17.92
N ASP A 181 0.16 12.28 -17.98
CA ASP A 181 -1.21 12.64 -17.60
C ASP A 181 -1.34 12.96 -16.10
N ALA A 182 -0.74 12.13 -15.23
CA ALA A 182 -0.75 12.40 -13.80
C ALA A 182 0.01 13.70 -13.46
N LYS A 183 1.14 13.96 -14.14
CA LYS A 183 1.86 15.25 -14.00
C LYS A 183 0.99 16.42 -14.44
N ALA A 184 0.29 16.33 -15.57
CA ALA A 184 -0.61 17.38 -16.03
C ALA A 184 -1.73 17.65 -15.01
N LEU A 185 -2.33 16.60 -14.46
CA LEU A 185 -3.36 16.69 -13.44
C LEU A 185 -2.88 17.42 -12.17
N PHE A 186 -1.70 17.06 -11.66
CA PHE A 186 -1.10 17.75 -10.51
C PHE A 186 -0.69 19.18 -10.85
N ALA A 187 -0.14 19.43 -12.05
CA ALA A 187 0.19 20.77 -12.51
C ALA A 187 -1.05 21.68 -12.54
N ASP A 188 -2.19 21.17 -13.00
CA ASP A 188 -3.42 21.95 -13.03
C ASP A 188 -3.97 22.21 -11.62
N ALA A 189 -3.85 21.27 -10.68
CA ALA A 189 -4.17 21.51 -9.27
C ALA A 189 -3.27 22.60 -8.67
N LEU A 190 -1.96 22.56 -8.93
CA LEU A 190 -1.02 23.60 -8.48
C LEU A 190 -1.36 24.98 -9.06
N LYS A 191 -1.73 25.06 -10.35
CA LYS A 191 -2.19 26.31 -10.98
C LYS A 191 -3.45 26.88 -10.34
N ARG A 192 -4.34 26.02 -9.80
CA ARG A 192 -5.52 26.44 -9.02
C ARG A 192 -5.16 26.92 -7.60
N GLY A 193 -3.90 26.84 -7.20
CA GLY A 193 -3.44 27.22 -5.86
C GLY A 193 -3.51 26.10 -4.83
N VAL A 194 -3.77 24.85 -5.25
CA VAL A 194 -3.77 23.69 -4.35
C VAL A 194 -2.34 23.39 -3.90
N ARG A 195 -2.12 23.31 -2.59
CA ARG A 195 -0.82 22.92 -2.03
C ARG A 195 -0.68 21.40 -2.03
N ILE A 196 0.39 20.86 -2.64
CA ILE A 196 0.56 19.41 -2.79
C ILE A 196 1.83 18.94 -2.09
N ARG A 197 1.67 18.06 -1.09
CA ARG A 197 2.75 17.46 -0.32
C ARG A 197 2.74 15.95 -0.47
N ILE A 198 3.90 15.35 -0.76
CA ILE A 198 4.03 13.91 -0.98
C ILE A 198 5.14 13.34 -0.11
N ASN A 199 4.82 12.31 0.67
CA ASN A 199 5.79 11.51 1.42
C ASN A 199 6.03 10.18 0.68
N THR A 200 7.27 9.95 0.27
CA THR A 200 7.68 8.77 -0.51
C THR A 200 8.97 8.19 0.06
N ASN A 201 9.30 6.95 -0.27
CA ASN A 201 10.58 6.39 0.14
C ASN A 201 11.76 7.13 -0.47
N SER A 202 12.83 7.28 0.31
CA SER A 202 14.15 7.61 -0.23
C SER A 202 14.75 6.38 -0.93
N LEU A 203 15.83 6.57 -1.69
CA LEU A 203 16.61 5.43 -2.18
C LEU A 203 17.19 4.57 -1.03
N ALA A 204 17.44 5.18 0.13
CA ALA A 204 17.98 4.49 1.29
C ALA A 204 16.95 3.56 1.93
N SER A 205 15.67 3.95 1.98
CA SER A 205 14.58 3.12 2.50
C SER A 205 13.92 2.24 1.45
N SER A 206 13.98 2.55 0.16
CA SER A 206 13.25 1.80 -0.86
C SER A 206 13.78 0.38 -1.09
N ASP A 207 12.85 -0.56 -1.22
CA ASP A 207 12.97 -1.95 -1.64
C ASP A 207 13.03 -2.12 -3.18
N ASN A 208 12.40 -1.21 -3.92
CA ASN A 208 12.26 -1.28 -5.37
C ASN A 208 13.21 -0.29 -6.08
N LEU A 209 14.34 -0.80 -6.58
CA LEU A 209 15.36 0.00 -7.27
C LEU A 209 14.87 0.52 -8.62
N GLN A 210 13.99 -0.20 -9.30
CA GLN A 210 13.40 0.19 -10.57
C GLN A 210 12.52 1.42 -10.34
N ALA A 211 11.53 1.33 -9.44
CA ALA A 211 10.68 2.47 -9.08
C ALA A 211 11.52 3.67 -8.61
N SER A 212 12.55 3.43 -7.78
CA SER A 212 13.51 4.46 -7.36
C SER A 212 14.22 5.13 -8.54
N SER A 213 14.63 4.36 -9.56
CA SER A 213 15.26 4.92 -10.77
C SER A 213 14.29 5.79 -11.58
N GLY A 214 13.03 5.36 -11.68
CA GLY A 214 11.95 6.12 -12.31
C GLY A 214 11.72 7.46 -11.63
N TYR A 215 11.57 7.42 -10.30
CA TYR A 215 11.44 8.61 -9.47
C TYR A 215 12.62 9.57 -9.63
N ARG A 216 13.86 9.07 -9.53
CA ARG A 216 15.08 9.91 -9.68
C ARG A 216 15.14 10.62 -11.03
N ASN A 217 14.67 9.99 -12.11
CA ASN A 217 14.63 10.61 -13.44
C ASN A 217 13.64 11.78 -13.55
N GLN A 218 12.63 11.85 -12.68
CA GLN A 218 11.61 12.90 -12.71
C GLN A 218 11.66 13.86 -11.52
N ARG A 219 12.38 13.53 -10.45
CA ARG A 219 12.42 14.27 -9.17
C ARG A 219 12.56 15.77 -9.37
N ASP A 220 13.57 16.21 -10.12
CA ASP A 220 13.81 17.64 -10.35
C ASP A 220 12.67 18.32 -11.10
N SER A 221 12.06 17.63 -12.07
CA SER A 221 10.91 18.17 -12.80
C SER A 221 9.68 18.29 -11.90
N LEU A 222 9.46 17.32 -11.00
CA LEU A 222 8.36 17.34 -10.04
C LEU A 222 8.52 18.46 -9.01
N LEU A 223 9.75 18.67 -8.51
CA LEU A 223 10.06 19.78 -7.61
C LEU A 223 9.87 21.13 -8.30
N LYS A 224 10.37 21.29 -9.53
CA LYS A 224 10.19 22.51 -10.34
C LYS A 224 8.72 22.81 -10.64
N MET A 225 7.88 21.77 -10.74
CA MET A 225 6.43 21.92 -10.93
C MET A 225 5.76 22.57 -9.70
N GLY A 226 6.35 22.45 -8.51
CA GLY A 226 5.82 22.98 -7.25
C GLY A 226 5.39 21.91 -6.25
N LEU A 227 5.65 20.63 -6.51
CA LEU A 227 5.38 19.57 -5.53
C LEU A 227 6.35 19.64 -4.35
N GLU A 228 5.82 19.58 -3.13
CA GLU A 228 6.63 19.45 -1.91
C GLU A 228 6.86 17.97 -1.60
N ILE A 229 8.08 17.47 -1.85
CA ILE A 229 8.39 16.04 -1.71
C ILE A 229 9.27 15.80 -0.47
N PHE A 230 8.89 14.81 0.33
CA PHE A 230 9.56 14.38 1.55
C PHE A 230 9.96 12.91 1.42
N GLU A 231 11.27 12.65 1.42
CA GLU A 231 11.87 11.34 1.21
C GLU A 231 12.13 10.65 2.56
N TYR A 232 11.40 9.58 2.85
CA TYR A 232 11.42 8.85 4.11
C TYR A 232 12.78 8.23 4.38
N LYS A 233 13.28 8.39 5.62
CA LYS A 233 14.58 7.90 6.05
C LYS A 233 14.52 6.39 6.31
N PRO A 234 15.63 5.65 6.15
CA PRO A 234 15.71 4.23 6.47
C PRO A 234 15.69 3.96 7.99
N ALA A 235 15.98 4.98 8.81
CA ALA A 235 15.99 4.91 10.26
C ALA A 235 15.24 6.12 10.85
N PRO A 236 13.92 6.22 10.63
CA PRO A 236 13.13 7.36 11.08
C PRO A 236 12.93 7.30 12.59
N GLU A 237 12.91 8.45 13.27
CA GLU A 237 12.74 8.51 14.73
C GLU A 237 11.40 7.90 15.17
N ILE A 238 10.35 8.07 14.36
CA ILE A 238 9.00 7.58 14.65
C ILE A 238 8.96 6.05 14.84
N ARG A 239 9.92 5.29 14.28
CA ARG A 239 9.95 3.83 14.48
C ARG A 239 10.00 3.44 15.95
N SER A 240 10.66 4.24 16.79
CA SER A 240 10.78 3.96 18.23
C SER A 240 9.44 3.96 18.97
N LYS A 241 8.42 4.62 18.39
CA LYS A 241 7.06 4.68 18.92
C LYS A 241 6.11 3.65 18.31
N LEU A 242 6.48 3.08 17.16
CA LEU A 242 5.63 2.20 16.36
C LEU A 242 6.02 0.74 16.52
N PHE A 243 7.33 0.47 16.56
CA PHE A 243 7.88 -0.86 16.62
C PHE A 243 7.56 -1.46 18.00
N GLN A 244 6.81 -2.55 18.03
CA GLN A 244 6.47 -3.20 19.29
C GLN A 244 7.73 -3.82 19.88
N SER A 245 8.15 -3.29 21.03
CA SER A 245 9.36 -3.71 21.75
C SER A 245 9.39 -5.21 22.08
N ALA A 246 8.24 -5.90 22.07
CA ALA A 246 8.11 -7.34 22.32
C ALA A 246 8.86 -8.22 21.30
N ILE A 247 9.04 -7.75 20.06
CA ILE A 247 9.74 -8.50 18.99
C ILE A 247 11.23 -8.08 18.91
N SER A 248 11.59 -7.00 19.61
CA SER A 248 12.89 -6.34 19.57
C SER A 248 13.87 -6.91 20.60
N GLY A 249 14.29 -8.16 20.44
CA GLY A 249 15.48 -8.67 21.12
C GLY A 249 16.74 -7.81 20.87
N LYS A 250 17.93 -8.30 21.26
CA LYS A 250 19.24 -7.61 21.06
C LYS A 250 19.68 -7.53 19.57
N ILE A 251 18.78 -7.18 18.66
CA ILE A 251 19.01 -7.13 17.22
C ILE A 251 19.09 -5.68 16.78
N LYS A 252 19.95 -5.42 15.79
CA LYS A 252 20.05 -4.12 15.13
C LYS A 252 18.67 -3.73 14.57
N PRO A 253 18.18 -2.50 14.79
CA PRO A 253 16.87 -2.09 14.27
C PRO A 253 16.81 -2.21 12.75
N PRO A 254 15.70 -2.75 12.20
CA PRO A 254 15.52 -2.91 10.76
C PRO A 254 15.43 -1.55 10.05
N ILE A 255 15.64 -1.58 8.74
CA ILE A 255 15.28 -0.46 7.86
C ILE A 255 13.77 -0.33 7.87
N PHE A 256 13.27 0.91 8.00
CA PHE A 256 11.85 1.20 7.90
C PHE A 256 11.54 1.89 6.58
N ALA A 257 10.48 1.45 5.91
CA ALA A 257 10.06 2.01 4.64
C ALA A 257 8.56 2.26 4.62
N LEU A 258 8.13 3.25 3.86
CA LEU A 258 6.72 3.47 3.61
C LEU A 258 6.19 2.38 2.68
N HIS A 259 5.00 1.90 2.98
CA HIS A 259 4.19 1.13 2.05
C HIS A 259 2.71 1.56 2.03
N ALA A 260 2.33 2.55 2.85
CA ALA A 260 1.01 3.17 2.77
C ALA A 260 0.74 3.79 1.40
N LYS A 261 -0.50 3.60 0.91
CA LYS A 261 -1.04 4.29 -0.27
C LYS A 261 -2.27 5.10 0.17
N THR A 262 -2.01 6.32 0.60
CA THR A 262 -3.00 7.17 1.27
C THR A 262 -2.98 8.56 0.67
N MET A 263 -4.15 9.16 0.50
CA MET A 263 -4.30 10.54 0.04
C MET A 263 -5.33 11.25 0.92
N VAL A 264 -5.02 12.46 1.36
CA VAL A 264 -5.97 13.35 2.05
C VAL A 264 -6.19 14.58 1.18
N VAL A 265 -7.45 14.90 0.92
CA VAL A 265 -7.91 16.05 0.15
C VAL A 265 -8.58 17.04 1.08
N ASP A 266 -8.08 18.28 1.07
CA ASP A 266 -8.64 19.43 1.79
C ASP A 266 -8.93 19.19 3.28
N SER A 267 -8.12 18.33 3.93
CA SER A 267 -8.30 17.88 5.32
C SER A 267 -9.71 17.33 5.63
N ASN A 268 -10.42 16.84 4.62
CA ASN A 268 -11.82 16.38 4.74
C ASN A 268 -12.07 14.99 4.15
N THR A 269 -11.46 14.68 3.01
CA THR A 269 -11.67 13.40 2.33
C THR A 269 -10.38 12.59 2.33
N THR A 270 -10.48 11.33 2.75
CA THR A 270 -9.33 10.42 2.85
C THR A 270 -9.52 9.23 1.93
N TYR A 271 -8.52 8.93 1.11
CA TYR A 271 -8.40 7.66 0.41
C TYR A 271 -7.36 6.78 1.11
N ILE A 272 -7.72 5.52 1.38
CA ILE A 272 -6.82 4.46 1.86
C ILE A 272 -7.05 3.23 0.97
N GLY A 273 -6.00 2.68 0.38
CA GLY A 273 -6.14 1.52 -0.50
C GLY A 273 -4.82 0.95 -0.98
N THR A 274 -4.84 0.35 -2.16
CA THR A 274 -3.72 -0.40 -2.73
C THR A 274 -2.93 0.40 -3.78
N TYR A 275 -3.54 1.42 -4.36
CA TYR A 275 -3.04 2.16 -5.53
C TYR A 275 -1.71 2.89 -5.29
N ASN A 276 -0.61 2.44 -5.89
CA ASN A 276 0.65 3.18 -5.87
C ASN A 276 0.63 4.31 -6.91
N LEU A 277 1.38 5.40 -6.67
CA LEU A 277 1.59 6.44 -7.68
C LEU A 277 2.64 5.98 -8.71
N ASP A 278 2.30 4.95 -9.48
CA ASP A 278 3.12 4.37 -10.55
C ASP A 278 2.29 3.99 -11.81
N PRO A 279 2.93 3.85 -12.98
CA PRO A 279 2.25 3.42 -14.20
C PRO A 279 1.60 2.04 -14.11
N ARG A 280 2.06 1.15 -13.23
CA ARG A 280 1.48 -0.19 -13.06
C ARG A 280 0.09 -0.14 -12.44
N SER A 281 -0.09 0.63 -11.37
CA SER A 281 -1.39 0.83 -10.71
C SER A 281 -2.34 1.58 -11.65
N GLU A 282 -1.80 2.48 -12.47
CA GLU A 282 -2.57 3.17 -13.51
C GLU A 282 -3.11 2.22 -14.58
N ASN A 283 -2.27 1.29 -15.06
CA ASN A 283 -2.53 0.61 -16.33
C ASN A 283 -2.62 -0.92 -16.30
N LEU A 284 -2.23 -1.59 -15.23
CA LEU A 284 -2.05 -3.06 -15.25
C LEU A 284 -2.61 -3.79 -14.04
N ASN A 285 -2.39 -3.23 -12.86
CA ASN A 285 -2.85 -3.87 -11.63
C ASN A 285 -4.33 -3.53 -11.39
N THR A 286 -5.08 -4.49 -10.86
CA THR A 286 -6.36 -4.20 -10.22
C THR A 286 -6.09 -3.55 -8.87
N GLU A 287 -6.83 -2.49 -8.56
CA GLU A 287 -6.64 -1.71 -7.34
C GLU A 287 -7.96 -1.54 -6.61
N VAL A 288 -7.91 -1.55 -5.28
CA VAL A 288 -9.05 -1.33 -4.39
C VAL A 288 -8.73 -0.29 -3.32
N GLY A 289 -9.76 0.32 -2.76
CA GLY A 289 -9.60 1.19 -1.60
C GLY A 289 -10.91 1.84 -1.18
N VAL A 290 -10.86 2.55 -0.06
CA VAL A 290 -12.00 3.30 0.46
C VAL A 290 -11.75 4.80 0.35
N VAL A 291 -12.79 5.54 0.00
CA VAL A 291 -12.85 7.01 0.07
C VAL A 291 -13.79 7.37 1.21
N ILE A 292 -13.26 8.05 2.22
CA ILE A 292 -13.95 8.37 3.46
C ILE A 292 -14.09 9.89 3.57
N GLN A 293 -15.31 10.39 3.67
CA GLN A 293 -15.59 11.80 3.91
C GLN A 293 -15.85 12.04 5.39
N ASN A 294 -14.83 12.50 6.10
CA ASN A 294 -14.89 12.84 7.51
C ASN A 294 -13.69 13.73 7.89
N GLU A 295 -13.95 14.97 8.27
CA GLU A 295 -12.92 15.96 8.62
C GLU A 295 -12.03 15.55 9.80
N THR A 296 -12.61 14.94 10.84
CA THR A 296 -11.86 14.49 12.02
C THR A 296 -10.85 13.41 11.63
N LEU A 297 -11.30 12.37 10.92
CA LEU A 297 -10.42 11.30 10.45
C LEU A 297 -9.37 11.81 9.49
N ALA A 298 -9.76 12.66 8.53
CA ALA A 298 -8.85 13.22 7.55
C ALA A 298 -7.72 14.01 8.21
N ARG A 299 -8.01 14.81 9.23
CA ARG A 299 -6.97 15.50 10.02
C ARG A 299 -6.06 14.56 10.81
N ILE A 300 -6.59 13.48 11.38
CA ILE A 300 -5.79 12.47 12.07
C ILE A 300 -4.83 11.80 11.08
N VAL A 301 -5.33 11.40 9.92
CA VAL A 301 -4.54 10.75 8.86
C VAL A 301 -3.49 11.71 8.30
N GLU A 302 -3.89 12.96 8.00
CA GLU A 302 -2.98 14.00 7.54
C GLU A 302 -1.88 14.27 8.55
N GLY A 303 -2.21 14.47 9.84
CA GLY A 303 -1.22 14.71 10.89
C GLY A 303 -0.25 13.55 11.09
N ALA A 304 -0.70 12.31 10.87
CA ALA A 304 0.19 11.15 10.88
C ALA A 304 1.19 11.18 9.71
N ILE A 305 0.75 11.54 8.50
CA ILE A 305 1.62 11.69 7.32
C ILE A 305 2.57 12.88 7.53
N GLU A 306 2.10 14.01 8.05
CA GLU A 306 2.93 15.17 8.36
C GLU A 306 3.99 14.87 9.40
N THR A 307 3.69 14.01 10.39
CA THR A 307 4.68 13.50 11.35
C THR A 307 5.78 12.74 10.64
N ASP A 308 5.44 11.91 9.65
CA ASP A 308 6.42 11.19 8.83
C ASP A 308 7.24 12.12 7.94
N MET A 309 6.70 13.27 7.54
CA MET A 309 7.40 14.30 6.76
C MET A 309 8.38 15.16 7.58
N ARG A 310 8.33 15.10 8.91
CA ARG A 310 9.22 15.92 9.78
C ARG A 310 10.70 15.59 9.53
N PRO A 311 11.63 16.54 9.76
CA PRO A 311 13.06 16.35 9.47
C PRO A 311 13.70 15.13 10.13
N GLU A 312 13.17 14.68 11.27
CA GLU A 312 13.67 13.51 12.00
C GLU A 312 13.30 12.19 11.29
N ASN A 313 12.24 12.21 10.48
CA ASN A 313 11.68 11.03 9.79
C ASN A 313 11.90 11.05 8.27
N SER A 314 11.97 12.23 7.66
CA SER A 314 12.15 12.40 6.21
C SER A 314 13.15 13.51 5.87
N TRP A 315 13.77 13.41 4.71
CA TRP A 315 14.50 14.50 4.08
C TRP A 315 13.55 15.33 3.19
N ASN A 316 13.68 16.65 3.20
CA ASN A 316 13.02 17.49 2.21
C ASN A 316 13.81 17.42 0.90
N ALA A 317 13.17 16.93 -0.16
CA ALA A 317 13.83 16.66 -1.44
C ALA A 317 14.40 17.93 -2.11
N ALA A 318 13.85 19.10 -1.83
CA ALA A 318 14.37 20.37 -2.34
C ALA A 318 15.61 20.88 -1.59
N LYS A 319 15.90 20.36 -0.39
CA LYS A 319 16.95 20.89 0.51
C LYS A 319 18.16 19.96 0.70
N GLY A 320 18.09 18.70 0.28
CA GLY A 320 19.16 17.75 0.52
C GLY A 320 19.14 16.53 -0.38
N GLU A 321 20.28 15.84 -0.44
CA GLU A 321 20.45 14.59 -1.15
C GLU A 321 20.33 13.40 -0.19
N ALA A 322 19.19 12.70 -0.23
CA ALA A 322 19.02 11.42 0.47
C ALA A 322 20.05 10.36 0.00
N ASP A 323 20.53 10.48 -1.25
CA ASP A 323 21.40 9.51 -1.91
C ASP A 323 22.80 9.41 -1.30
N GLY A 324 23.28 10.46 -0.63
CA GLY A 324 24.59 10.45 0.05
C GLY A 324 24.69 9.39 1.16
N SER A 325 23.55 8.97 1.71
CA SER A 325 23.46 7.94 2.76
C SER A 325 23.52 6.50 2.23
N VAL A 326 23.61 6.31 0.90
CA VAL A 326 23.47 5.01 0.24
C VAL A 326 24.80 4.49 -0.30
N SER A 327 25.03 3.16 -0.19
CA SER A 327 26.24 2.51 -0.70
C SER A 327 26.48 2.77 -2.18
N PHE A 328 27.75 2.82 -2.60
CA PHE A 328 28.13 3.00 -4.00
C PHE A 328 27.48 1.93 -4.91
N LEU A 329 27.46 0.67 -4.48
CA LEU A 329 26.86 -0.42 -5.25
C LEU A 329 25.36 -0.21 -5.49
N LYS A 330 24.58 0.18 -4.46
CA LYS A 330 23.14 0.44 -4.61
C LYS A 330 22.90 1.65 -5.53
N ARG A 331 23.70 2.72 -5.40
CA ARG A 331 23.64 3.88 -6.32
C ARG A 331 23.96 3.51 -7.77
N SER A 332 24.98 2.69 -8.00
CA SER A 332 25.36 2.22 -9.34
C SER A 332 24.28 1.34 -9.98
N LYS A 333 23.65 0.45 -9.20
CA LYS A 333 22.50 -0.36 -9.68
C LYS A 333 21.33 0.53 -10.13
N VAL A 334 21.02 1.58 -9.37
CA VAL A 334 19.95 2.51 -9.76
C VAL A 334 20.31 3.27 -11.02
N ARG A 335 21.55 3.75 -11.15
CA ARG A 335 22.03 4.43 -12.37
C ARG A 335 21.92 3.53 -13.60
N PHE A 336 22.24 2.24 -13.47
CA PHE A 336 22.02 1.26 -14.53
C PHE A 336 20.54 1.21 -14.94
N TRP A 337 19.62 1.10 -13.98
CA TRP A 337 18.18 1.10 -14.28
C TRP A 337 17.68 2.40 -14.91
N GLN A 338 18.24 3.57 -14.54
CA GLN A 338 17.89 4.86 -15.14
C GLN A 338 18.19 4.91 -16.65
N MET A 339 19.18 4.14 -17.12
CA MET A 339 19.57 4.07 -18.53
C MET A 339 18.74 3.05 -19.34
N MET A 340 18.00 2.16 -18.66
CA MET A 340 17.21 1.13 -19.31
C MET A 340 15.82 1.68 -19.69
N PRO A 341 15.22 1.24 -20.81
CA PRO A 341 13.89 1.66 -21.22
C PRO A 341 12.79 0.95 -20.42
N ILE A 342 12.79 1.11 -19.09
CA ILE A 342 11.90 0.41 -18.16
C ILE A 342 10.62 1.17 -17.85
N LYS A 343 10.34 2.34 -18.47
CA LYS A 343 9.11 3.12 -18.24
C LYS A 343 7.81 2.27 -18.25
N PRO A 344 7.64 1.24 -19.10
CA PRO A 344 6.48 0.33 -19.05
C PRO A 344 6.45 -0.67 -17.90
N LEU A 345 7.60 -0.90 -17.24
CA LEU A 345 7.79 -1.83 -16.12
C LEU A 345 7.76 -1.15 -14.76
N LEU A 346 7.93 0.18 -14.74
CA LEU A 346 7.91 1.03 -13.56
C LEU A 346 6.50 1.20 -13.00
#